data_AF-A0A1W9HUF3-F1
#
_entry.id   AF-A0A1W9HUF3-F1
#
_cell.length_a   1.000
_cell.length_b   1.000
_cell.length_c   1.000
_cell.angle_alpha   90.00
_cell.angle_beta   90.00
_cell.angle_gamma   90.00
#
_symmetry.space_group_name_H-M   'P 1'
#
loop_
_entity.id
_entity.type
_entity.pdbx_description
1 polymer ?
#
loop_
_entity_poly.entity_id
_entity_poly.type
_entity_poly.pdbx_seq_one_letter_code
_entity_poly.pdbx_strand_id
1 'polypeptide(L)'
;MTKMRFFQAVIEADPLEIKSLLVEPVDTNIGLYGSVLEFYRLGKIEALQDLITKISDPLVLTLAELHLQIRMRQISEMRTSVLERNLNTFDEMWHGEVYFVLAMAAEGLNDQRRAQVLFLKAYRAFEAVGFPKKAVRALLNATTCESRIYPEGKFIPDYQFILQKSLEANENGVAAIALTNISCEYQRLGALNVASINVSAAKTREARWPWFFK
;
A
#
# COMPACT_ATOMS: atom_id res chain seq x y z
N MET A 1 6.58 14.15 -19.32
CA MET A 1 6.68 13.50 -17.98
C MET A 1 7.71 12.38 -18.10
N THR A 2 8.66 12.20 -17.16
CA THR A 2 9.60 11.06 -17.23
C THR A 2 8.90 9.75 -16.89
N LYS A 3 9.42 8.60 -17.36
CA LYS A 3 8.89 7.26 -17.04
C LYS A 3 8.69 7.08 -15.53
N MET A 4 9.68 7.45 -14.72
CA MET A 4 9.62 7.37 -13.25
C MET A 4 8.54 8.27 -12.64
N ARG A 5 8.40 9.52 -13.11
CA ARG A 5 7.34 10.43 -12.63
C ARG A 5 5.95 9.96 -13.02
N PHE A 6 5.80 9.37 -14.21
CA PHE A 6 4.53 8.80 -14.64
C PHE A 6 4.16 7.57 -13.81
N PHE A 7 5.13 6.69 -13.54
CA PHE A 7 4.91 5.54 -12.67
C PHE A 7 4.52 5.96 -11.26
N GLN A 8 5.23 6.92 -10.68
CA GLN A 8 4.89 7.51 -9.39
C GLN A 8 3.45 8.00 -9.37
N ALA A 9 3.08 8.84 -10.36
CA ALA A 9 1.73 9.37 -10.47
C ALA A 9 0.68 8.25 -10.51
N VAL A 10 0.91 7.19 -11.29
CA VAL A 10 -0.03 6.06 -11.40
C VAL A 10 -0.18 5.28 -10.09
N ILE A 11 0.91 4.91 -9.42
CA ILE A 11 0.81 4.03 -8.23
C ILE A 11 0.32 4.77 -6.98
N GLU A 12 0.57 6.08 -6.90
CA GLU A 12 0.21 6.95 -5.79
C GLU A 12 -1.16 7.64 -5.97
N ALA A 13 -1.69 7.69 -7.19
CA ALA A 13 -3.01 8.23 -7.48
C ALA A 13 -4.13 7.40 -6.85
N ASP A 14 -5.27 8.03 -6.56
CA ASP A 14 -6.51 7.33 -6.26
C ASP A 14 -7.14 6.73 -7.54
N PRO A 15 -8.15 5.82 -7.44
CA PRO A 15 -8.73 5.19 -8.63
C PRO A 15 -9.35 6.16 -9.65
N LEU A 16 -9.87 7.31 -9.21
CA LEU A 16 -10.48 8.31 -10.10
C LEU A 16 -9.41 9.14 -10.81
N GLU A 17 -8.33 9.46 -10.08
CA GLU A 17 -7.14 10.13 -10.61
C GLU A 17 -6.40 9.26 -11.64
N ILE A 18 -6.31 7.94 -11.44
CA ILE A 18 -5.66 7.03 -12.41
C ILE A 18 -6.28 7.19 -13.80
N LYS A 19 -7.61 7.25 -13.90
CA LYS A 19 -8.29 7.33 -15.19
C LYS A 19 -7.89 8.58 -15.98
N SER A 20 -7.67 9.72 -15.32
CA SER A 20 -7.25 10.95 -15.99
C SER A 20 -5.79 10.89 -16.44
N LEU A 21 -4.95 10.11 -15.74
CA LEU A 21 -3.55 9.89 -16.11
C LEU A 21 -3.38 8.97 -17.34
N LEU A 22 -4.38 8.14 -17.66
CA LEU A 22 -4.31 7.12 -18.71
C LEU A 22 -4.76 7.57 -20.11
N VAL A 23 -5.12 8.84 -20.30
CA VAL A 23 -5.62 9.35 -21.59
C VAL A 23 -4.55 9.30 -22.69
N GLU A 24 -3.29 9.56 -22.34
CA GLU A 24 -2.13 9.49 -23.27
C GLU A 24 -0.91 8.92 -22.53
N PRO A 25 -0.80 7.59 -22.35
CA PRO A 25 0.26 7.01 -21.56
C PRO A 25 1.62 7.17 -22.26
N VAL A 26 2.60 7.69 -21.51
CA VAL A 26 4.00 7.84 -21.97
C VAL A 26 4.69 6.48 -22.13
N ASP A 27 4.22 5.46 -21.41
CA ASP A 27 4.74 4.10 -21.40
C ASP A 27 3.56 3.12 -21.34
N THR A 28 3.48 2.22 -22.32
CA THR A 28 2.36 1.27 -22.47
C THR A 28 2.25 0.33 -21.27
N ASN A 29 3.36 -0.12 -20.69
CA ASN A 29 3.36 -1.06 -19.57
C ASN A 29 2.89 -0.39 -18.28
N ILE A 30 3.36 0.83 -18.01
CA ILE A 30 2.88 1.62 -16.86
C ILE A 30 1.40 1.95 -17.04
N GLY A 31 0.97 2.29 -18.26
CA GLY A 31 -0.44 2.54 -18.57
C GLY A 31 -1.33 1.32 -18.30
N LEU A 32 -0.93 0.15 -18.80
CA LEU A 32 -1.61 -1.12 -18.54
C LEU A 32 -1.67 -1.42 -17.04
N TYR A 33 -0.57 -1.23 -16.31
CA TYR A 33 -0.56 -1.42 -14.86
C TYR A 33 -1.46 -0.41 -14.12
N GLY A 34 -1.56 0.82 -14.61
CA GLY A 34 -2.54 1.78 -14.09
C GLY A 34 -3.97 1.26 -14.23
N SER A 35 -4.34 0.72 -15.39
CA SER A 35 -5.66 0.10 -15.58
C SER A 35 -5.88 -1.11 -14.65
N VAL A 36 -4.84 -1.92 -14.41
CA VAL A 36 -4.89 -3.02 -13.41
C VAL A 36 -5.23 -2.46 -12.03
N LEU A 37 -4.53 -1.42 -11.58
CA LEU A 37 -4.76 -0.79 -10.28
C LEU A 37 -6.15 -0.15 -10.18
N GLU A 38 -6.63 0.51 -11.24
CA GLU A 38 -7.99 1.07 -11.30
C GLU A 38 -9.03 -0.05 -11.09
N PHE A 39 -8.98 -1.10 -11.92
CA PHE A 39 -9.98 -2.17 -11.87
C PHE A 39 -9.92 -2.96 -10.56
N TYR A 40 -8.72 -3.24 -10.05
CA TYR A 40 -8.55 -3.88 -8.75
C TYR A 40 -9.17 -3.07 -7.61
N ARG A 41 -8.85 -1.76 -7.53
CA ARG A 41 -9.32 -0.89 -6.44
C ARG A 41 -10.82 -0.61 -6.52
N LEU A 42 -11.39 -0.52 -7.72
CA LEU A 42 -12.83 -0.39 -7.93
C LEU A 42 -13.59 -1.72 -7.85
N GLY A 43 -12.90 -2.85 -7.70
CA GLY A 43 -13.51 -4.18 -7.63
C GLY A 43 -14.14 -4.66 -8.94
N LYS A 44 -13.69 -4.14 -10.10
CA LYS A 44 -14.18 -4.54 -11.43
C LYS A 44 -13.48 -5.82 -11.89
N ILE A 45 -13.89 -6.96 -11.33
CA ILE A 45 -13.21 -8.25 -11.53
C ILE A 45 -13.22 -8.70 -13.00
N GLU A 46 -14.37 -8.63 -13.66
CA GLU A 46 -14.51 -9.03 -15.07
C GLU A 46 -13.62 -8.18 -15.98
N ALA A 47 -13.59 -6.86 -15.77
CA ALA A 47 -12.72 -5.96 -16.52
C ALA A 47 -11.23 -6.25 -16.27
N LEU A 48 -10.85 -6.62 -15.05
CA LEU A 48 -9.48 -7.02 -14.72
C LEU A 48 -9.09 -8.33 -15.42
N GLN A 49 -9.99 -9.32 -15.45
CA GLN A 49 -9.79 -10.58 -16.17
C GLN A 49 -9.61 -10.35 -17.68
N ASP A 50 -10.49 -9.55 -18.29
CA ASP A 50 -10.39 -9.19 -19.70
C ASP A 50 -9.08 -8.45 -20.01
N LEU A 51 -8.65 -7.56 -19.13
CA LEU A 51 -7.40 -6.83 -19.28
C LEU A 51 -6.18 -7.78 -19.22
N ILE A 52 -6.17 -8.75 -18.29
CA ILE A 52 -5.09 -9.73 -18.15
C ILE A 52 -4.81 -10.47 -19.46
N THR A 53 -5.84 -10.80 -20.24
CA THR A 53 -5.68 -11.49 -21.55
C THR A 53 -4.94 -10.66 -22.60
N LYS A 54 -4.82 -9.34 -22.38
CA LYS A 54 -4.21 -8.39 -23.32
C LYS A 54 -2.80 -7.98 -22.92
N ILE A 55 -2.36 -8.32 -21.70
CA ILE A 55 -1.04 -7.94 -21.19
C ILE A 55 0.00 -8.95 -21.70
N SER A 56 0.98 -8.44 -22.44
CA SER A 56 2.11 -9.25 -22.94
C SER A 56 3.38 -9.11 -22.08
N ASP A 57 3.51 -8.02 -21.33
CA ASP A 57 4.67 -7.79 -20.46
C ASP A 57 4.65 -8.75 -19.25
N PRO A 58 5.70 -9.58 -19.04
CA PRO A 58 5.69 -10.60 -18.01
C PRO A 58 5.55 -10.07 -16.57
N LEU A 59 6.15 -8.91 -16.27
CA LEU A 59 6.07 -8.31 -14.94
C LEU A 59 4.65 -7.80 -14.68
N VAL A 60 4.12 -7.00 -15.60
CA VAL A 60 2.77 -6.42 -15.48
C VAL A 60 1.72 -7.53 -15.44
N LEU A 61 1.87 -8.58 -16.26
CA LEU A 61 0.97 -9.74 -16.27
C LEU A 61 0.98 -10.44 -14.91
N THR A 62 2.16 -10.73 -14.37
CA THR A 62 2.28 -11.44 -13.09
C THR A 62 1.70 -10.63 -11.93
N LEU A 63 1.92 -9.29 -11.92
CA LEU A 63 1.32 -8.42 -10.92
C LEU A 63 -0.21 -8.37 -11.06
N ALA A 64 -0.74 -8.28 -12.28
CA ALA A 64 -2.18 -8.24 -12.54
C ALA A 64 -2.88 -9.53 -12.08
N GLU A 65 -2.32 -10.69 -12.42
CA GLU A 65 -2.80 -11.99 -11.96
C GLU A 65 -2.79 -12.09 -10.42
N LEU A 66 -1.72 -11.60 -9.78
CA LEU A 66 -1.62 -11.67 -8.32
C LEU A 66 -2.63 -10.73 -7.63
N HIS A 67 -2.88 -9.54 -8.17
CA HIS A 67 -3.97 -8.66 -7.70
C HIS A 67 -5.34 -9.34 -7.81
N LEU A 68 -5.61 -9.99 -8.95
CA LEU A 68 -6.83 -10.76 -9.15
C LEU A 68 -6.96 -11.88 -8.11
N GLN A 69 -5.88 -12.65 -7.90
CA GLN A 69 -5.84 -13.74 -6.92
C GLN A 69 -6.05 -13.25 -5.49
N ILE A 70 -5.43 -12.14 -5.09
CA ILE A 70 -5.63 -11.50 -3.79
C ILE A 70 -7.12 -11.13 -3.62
N ARG A 71 -7.71 -10.51 -4.64
CA ARG A 71 -9.11 -10.08 -4.61
C ARG A 71 -10.08 -11.25 -4.52
N MET A 72 -9.78 -12.35 -5.20
CA MET A 72 -10.57 -13.59 -5.20
C MET A 72 -10.26 -14.49 -4.00
N ARG A 73 -9.25 -14.16 -3.18
CA ARG A 73 -8.72 -15.00 -2.09
C ARG A 73 -8.26 -16.39 -2.55
N GLN A 74 -7.68 -16.46 -3.74
CA GLN A 74 -7.19 -17.67 -4.40
C GLN A 74 -5.70 -17.51 -4.75
N ILE A 75 -4.87 -17.30 -3.74
CA ILE A 75 -3.46 -16.94 -3.90
C ILE A 75 -2.63 -18.18 -4.24
N SER A 76 -1.83 -18.10 -5.31
CA SER A 76 -0.90 -19.15 -5.73
C SER A 76 0.52 -18.86 -5.27
N GLU A 77 1.10 -19.75 -4.45
CA GLU A 77 2.51 -19.66 -4.02
C GLU A 77 3.50 -19.75 -5.19
N MET A 78 3.11 -20.40 -6.29
CA MET A 78 3.93 -20.46 -7.50
C MET A 78 4.14 -19.07 -8.09
N ARG A 79 3.09 -18.24 -8.15
CA ARG A 79 3.16 -16.89 -8.71
C ARG A 79 4.00 -15.96 -7.83
N THR A 80 3.86 -16.04 -6.51
CA THR A 80 4.70 -15.25 -5.58
C THR A 80 6.18 -15.61 -5.73
N SER A 81 6.50 -16.90 -5.88
CA SER A 81 7.87 -17.39 -6.09
C SER A 81 8.48 -16.96 -7.43
N VAL A 82 7.67 -16.74 -8.48
CA VAL A 82 8.15 -16.21 -9.76
C VAL A 82 8.57 -14.75 -9.63
N LEU A 83 7.80 -13.91 -8.93
CA LEU A 83 8.17 -12.51 -8.71
C LEU A 83 9.44 -12.39 -7.87
N GLU A 84 9.57 -13.16 -6.79
CA GLU A 84 10.74 -13.11 -5.90
C GLU A 84 12.04 -13.47 -6.63
N ARG A 85 12.02 -14.51 -7.48
CA ARG A 85 13.21 -14.95 -8.22
C ARG A 85 13.67 -13.97 -9.29
N ASN A 86 12.73 -13.23 -9.89
CA ASN A 86 13.03 -12.32 -11.00
C ASN A 86 13.24 -10.86 -10.55
N LEU A 87 13.15 -10.57 -9.25
CA LEU A 87 13.19 -9.20 -8.74
C LEU A 87 14.39 -8.38 -9.25
N ASN A 88 15.58 -8.97 -9.27
CA ASN A 88 16.82 -8.31 -9.71
C ASN A 88 16.87 -8.04 -11.22
N THR A 89 15.91 -8.56 -12.00
CA THR A 89 15.81 -8.33 -13.45
C THR A 89 14.90 -7.15 -13.80
N PHE A 90 14.15 -6.63 -12.83
CA PHE A 90 13.23 -5.51 -13.03
C PHE A 90 13.89 -4.17 -12.74
N ASP A 91 13.44 -3.10 -13.41
CA ASP A 91 13.87 -1.74 -13.08
C ASP A 91 13.59 -1.45 -11.60
N GLU A 92 14.51 -0.75 -10.93
CA GLU A 92 14.45 -0.45 -9.49
C GLU A 92 13.14 0.23 -9.07
N MET A 93 12.56 1.06 -9.96
CA MET A 93 11.27 1.71 -9.73
C MET A 93 10.13 0.72 -9.42
N TRP A 94 10.19 -0.52 -9.92
CA TRP A 94 9.18 -1.54 -9.67
C TRP A 94 9.38 -2.33 -8.37
N HIS A 95 10.57 -2.31 -7.77
CA HIS A 95 10.89 -3.17 -6.63
C HIS A 95 9.95 -2.94 -5.46
N GLY A 96 9.63 -1.67 -5.16
CA GLY A 96 8.68 -1.32 -4.11
C GLY A 96 7.30 -1.92 -4.36
N GLU A 97 6.82 -1.86 -5.60
CA GLU A 97 5.49 -2.39 -5.94
C GLU A 97 5.46 -3.92 -5.93
N VAL A 98 6.50 -4.58 -6.44
CA VAL A 98 6.62 -6.04 -6.37
C VAL A 98 6.60 -6.51 -4.92
N TYR A 99 7.41 -5.90 -4.04
CA TYR A 99 7.39 -6.23 -2.62
C TYR A 99 6.04 -5.95 -1.96
N PHE A 100 5.38 -4.85 -2.32
CA PHE A 100 4.08 -4.48 -1.78
C PHE A 100 3.00 -5.52 -2.13
N VAL A 101 2.94 -5.95 -3.39
CA VAL A 101 1.97 -6.97 -3.84
C VAL A 101 2.28 -8.34 -3.24
N LEU A 102 3.56 -8.72 -3.15
CA LEU A 102 3.97 -9.93 -2.44
C LEU A 102 3.57 -9.91 -0.96
N ALA A 103 3.70 -8.76 -0.29
CA ALA A 103 3.29 -8.60 1.10
C ALA A 103 1.76 -8.76 1.27
N MET A 104 0.96 -8.19 0.37
CA MET A 104 -0.49 -8.39 0.36
C MET A 104 -0.86 -9.86 0.13
N ALA A 105 -0.13 -10.57 -0.74
CA ALA A 105 -0.33 -12.00 -0.95
C ALA A 105 0.01 -12.81 0.32
N ALA A 106 1.12 -12.48 1.01
CA ALA A 106 1.47 -13.11 2.28
C ALA A 106 0.40 -12.84 3.37
N GLU A 107 -0.14 -11.62 3.44
CA GLU A 107 -1.24 -11.29 4.35
C GLU A 107 -2.50 -12.10 4.03
N GLY A 108 -2.85 -12.27 2.75
CA GLY A 108 -3.98 -13.10 2.32
C GLY A 108 -3.81 -14.60 2.61
N LEU A 109 -2.57 -15.07 2.76
CA LEU A 109 -2.21 -16.41 3.23
C LEU A 109 -2.08 -16.50 4.76
N ASN A 110 -2.36 -15.40 5.47
CA ASN A 110 -2.22 -15.25 6.92
C ASN A 110 -0.79 -15.43 7.46
N ASP A 111 0.24 -15.25 6.62
CA ASP A 111 1.64 -15.24 7.03
C ASP A 111 2.06 -13.81 7.41
N GLN A 112 1.67 -13.39 8.61
CA GLN A 112 1.90 -12.02 9.10
C GLN A 112 3.39 -11.67 9.20
N ARG A 113 4.25 -12.64 9.52
CA ARG A 113 5.69 -12.42 9.66
C ARG A 113 6.33 -12.15 8.31
N ARG A 114 6.01 -12.95 7.29
CA ARG A 114 6.49 -12.70 5.94
C ARG A 114 5.93 -11.39 5.38
N ALA A 115 4.64 -11.11 5.60
CA ALA A 115 4.01 -9.86 5.19
C ALA A 115 4.73 -8.64 5.79
N GLN A 116 5.03 -8.64 7.09
CA GLN A 116 5.79 -7.57 7.76
C GLN A 116 7.14 -7.33 7.07
N VAL A 117 7.94 -8.38 6.84
CA VAL A 117 9.26 -8.27 6.21
C VAL A 117 9.16 -7.71 4.79
N LEU A 118 8.19 -8.17 4.00
CA LEU A 118 7.99 -7.71 2.63
C LEU A 118 7.49 -6.26 2.59
N PHE A 119 6.59 -5.86 3.49
CA PHE A 119 6.17 -4.45 3.59
C PHE A 119 7.32 -3.52 3.99
N LEU A 120 8.22 -3.95 4.89
CA LEU A 120 9.43 -3.16 5.22
C LEU A 120 10.38 -3.03 4.03
N LYS A 121 10.53 -4.09 3.21
CA LYS A 121 11.29 -4.01 1.95
C LYS A 121 10.63 -3.06 0.95
N ALA A 122 9.31 -3.12 0.81
CA ALA A 122 8.54 -2.20 -0.03
C ALA A 122 8.73 -0.74 0.40
N TYR A 123 8.62 -0.46 1.71
CA TYR A 123 8.86 0.86 2.29
C TYR A 123 10.24 1.42 1.90
N ARG A 124 11.30 0.64 2.12
CA ARG A 124 12.68 1.07 1.80
C ARG A 124 12.86 1.31 0.30
N ALA A 125 12.31 0.44 -0.54
CA ALA A 125 12.39 0.59 -1.99
C ALA A 125 11.64 1.85 -2.47
N PHE A 126 10.45 2.13 -1.92
CA PHE A 126 9.70 3.35 -2.24
C PHE A 126 10.38 4.64 -1.76
N GLU A 127 10.97 4.65 -0.55
CA GLU A 127 11.77 5.80 -0.08
C GLU A 127 12.96 6.06 -1.01
N ALA A 128 13.66 5.00 -1.44
CA ALA A 128 14.84 5.12 -2.29
C ALA A 128 14.53 5.77 -3.66
N VAL A 129 13.34 5.54 -4.21
CA VAL A 129 12.90 6.13 -5.49
C VAL A 129 12.01 7.37 -5.33
N GLY A 130 11.77 7.81 -4.09
CA GLY A 130 11.02 9.03 -3.79
C GLY A 130 9.51 8.93 -4.00
N PHE A 131 8.89 7.80 -3.64
CA PHE A 131 7.43 7.56 -3.71
C PHE A 131 6.81 7.61 -2.29
N PRO A 132 6.62 8.80 -1.71
CA PRO A 132 6.35 8.97 -0.28
C PRO A 132 4.99 8.41 0.17
N LYS A 133 3.95 8.48 -0.66
CA LYS A 133 2.60 8.00 -0.29
C LYS A 133 2.57 6.48 -0.20
N LYS A 134 3.20 5.81 -1.16
CA LYS A 134 3.32 4.35 -1.17
C LYS A 134 4.30 3.85 -0.10
N ALA A 135 5.37 4.59 0.15
CA ALA A 135 6.30 4.31 1.25
C ALA A 135 5.58 4.29 2.60
N VAL A 136 4.88 5.38 2.97
CA VAL A 136 4.22 5.45 4.28
C VAL A 136 3.08 4.43 4.43
N ARG A 137 2.38 4.10 3.33
CA ARG A 137 1.38 3.02 3.33
C ARG A 137 2.01 1.65 3.60
N ALA A 138 3.17 1.36 3.01
CA ALA A 138 3.91 0.13 3.28
C ALA A 138 4.37 0.07 4.75
N LEU A 139 4.86 1.18 5.30
CA LEU A 139 5.28 1.26 6.71
C LEU A 139 4.10 1.02 7.68
N LEU A 140 2.93 1.60 7.41
CA LEU A 140 1.71 1.35 8.16
C LEU A 140 1.35 -0.14 8.17
N ASN A 141 1.36 -0.77 7.00
CA ASN A 141 1.02 -2.19 6.87
C ASN A 141 2.03 -3.09 7.60
N ALA A 142 3.33 -2.79 7.51
CA ALA A 142 4.36 -3.50 8.27
C ALA A 142 4.10 -3.42 9.79
N THR A 143 3.87 -2.21 10.30
CA THR A 143 3.59 -1.98 11.74
C THR A 143 2.30 -2.68 12.18
N THR A 144 1.29 -2.69 11.32
CA THR A 144 0.04 -3.41 11.57
C THR A 144 0.27 -4.92 11.68
N CYS A 145 1.04 -5.51 10.75
CA CYS A 145 1.44 -6.92 10.85
C CYS A 145 2.21 -7.21 12.14
N GLU A 146 3.15 -6.34 12.52
CA GLU A 146 3.91 -6.47 13.76
C GLU A 146 3.01 -6.46 14.99
N SER A 147 2.05 -5.54 15.04
CA SER A 147 1.09 -5.46 16.16
C SER A 147 0.18 -6.68 16.27
N ARG A 148 -0.07 -7.40 15.17
CA ARG A 148 -0.79 -8.68 15.19
C ARG A 148 0.09 -9.82 15.69
N ILE A 149 1.38 -9.80 15.37
CA ILE A 149 2.35 -10.80 15.84
C ILE A 149 2.63 -10.63 17.34
N TYR A 150 2.73 -9.39 17.81
CA TYR A 150 3.08 -9.04 19.18
C TYR A 150 1.99 -8.13 19.80
N PRO A 151 0.80 -8.64 20.14
CA PRO A 151 -0.32 -7.81 20.59
C PRO A 151 -0.07 -7.01 21.88
N GLU A 152 0.89 -7.43 22.71
CA GLU A 152 1.32 -6.74 23.93
C GLU A 152 2.36 -5.64 23.68
N GLY A 153 2.76 -5.45 22.42
CA GLY A 153 3.73 -4.42 22.03
C GLY A 153 3.18 -2.99 22.17
N LYS A 154 4.09 -2.02 22.31
CA LYS A 154 3.73 -0.61 22.47
C LYS A 154 3.85 0.14 21.14
N PHE A 155 2.79 0.07 20.32
CA PHE A 155 2.82 0.62 18.95
C PHE A 155 2.31 2.06 18.80
N ILE A 156 1.86 2.71 19.89
CA ILE A 156 1.40 4.11 19.81
C ILE A 156 2.49 5.03 19.22
N PRO A 157 3.78 4.98 19.65
CA PRO A 157 4.82 5.80 19.05
C PRO A 157 5.03 5.53 17.56
N ASP A 158 4.99 4.26 17.13
CA ASP A 158 5.15 3.89 15.72
C ASP A 158 4.01 4.46 14.86
N TYR A 159 2.76 4.35 15.32
CA TYR A 159 1.63 4.94 14.63
C TYR A 159 1.65 6.48 14.65
N GLN A 160 2.18 7.12 15.69
CA GLN A 160 2.41 8.57 15.70
C GLN A 160 3.45 9.00 14.67
N PHE A 161 4.54 8.25 14.54
CA PHE A 161 5.54 8.47 13.49
C PHE A 161 4.95 8.30 12.08
N ILE A 162 4.17 7.24 11.86
CA ILE A 162 3.45 7.02 10.59
C ILE A 162 2.48 8.15 10.30
N LEU A 163 1.73 8.61 11.30
CA LEU A 163 0.81 9.74 11.17
C LEU A 163 1.57 10.98 10.68
N GLN A 164 2.69 11.34 11.31
CA GLN A 164 3.51 12.46 10.87
C GLN A 164 3.98 12.30 9.42
N LYS A 165 4.59 11.16 9.06
CA LYS A 165 5.03 10.89 7.69
C LYS A 165 3.89 10.95 6.67
N SER A 166 2.70 10.52 7.05
CA SER A 166 1.54 10.53 6.16
C SER A 166 1.03 11.93 5.87
N LEU A 167 1.11 12.84 6.85
CA LEU A 167 0.80 14.26 6.66
C LEU A 167 1.84 14.94 5.75
N GLU A 168 3.12 14.66 5.95
CA GLU A 168 4.22 15.14 5.09
C GLU A 168 4.05 14.67 3.62
N ALA A 169 3.59 13.43 3.43
CA ALA A 169 3.32 12.85 2.12
C ALA A 169 1.97 13.25 1.51
N ASN A 170 1.12 13.99 2.23
CA ASN A 170 -0.28 14.27 1.86
C ASN A 170 -1.11 12.99 1.59
N GLU A 171 -0.88 11.94 2.37
CA GLU A 171 -1.58 10.65 2.29
C GLU A 171 -2.59 10.52 3.45
N ASN A 172 -3.67 11.30 3.34
CA ASN A 172 -4.69 11.42 4.40
C ASN A 172 -5.37 10.09 4.76
N GLY A 173 -5.44 9.14 3.83
CA GLY A 173 -5.99 7.80 4.10
C GLY A 173 -5.16 7.04 5.12
N VAL A 174 -3.83 7.09 5.00
CA VAL A 174 -2.91 6.46 5.96
C VAL A 174 -2.95 7.20 7.31
N ALA A 175 -3.04 8.53 7.30
CA ALA A 175 -3.20 9.33 8.52
C ALA A 175 -4.42 8.88 9.35
N ALA A 176 -5.57 8.73 8.69
CA ALA A 176 -6.81 8.30 9.34
C ALA A 176 -6.73 6.88 9.91
N ILE A 177 -6.07 5.96 9.20
CA ILE A 177 -5.86 4.58 9.68
C ILE A 177 -4.90 4.57 10.88
N ALA A 178 -3.81 5.33 10.84
CA ALA A 178 -2.87 5.45 11.95
C ALA A 178 -3.57 5.95 13.23
N LEU A 179 -4.42 6.99 13.12
CA LEU A 179 -5.23 7.48 14.24
C LEU A 179 -6.22 6.44 14.78
N THR A 180 -6.81 5.64 13.88
CA THR A 180 -7.70 4.55 14.27
C THR A 180 -6.93 3.46 15.04
N ASN A 181 -5.74 3.09 14.58
CA ASN A 181 -4.88 2.14 15.29
C ASN A 181 -4.42 2.68 16.65
N ILE A 182 -4.04 3.96 16.75
CA ILE A 182 -3.73 4.64 18.03
C ILE A 182 -4.94 4.55 18.98
N SER A 183 -6.15 4.81 18.48
CA SER A 183 -7.36 4.65 19.28
C SER A 183 -7.52 3.23 19.80
N CYS A 184 -7.32 2.21 18.96
CA CYS A 184 -7.42 0.81 19.38
C CYS A 184 -6.39 0.47 20.48
N GLU A 185 -5.16 0.97 20.39
CA GLU A 185 -4.16 0.78 21.45
C GLU A 185 -4.62 1.45 22.77
N TYR A 186 -5.16 2.67 22.72
CA TYR A 186 -5.71 3.31 23.93
C TYR A 186 -6.92 2.58 24.51
N GLN A 187 -7.76 1.95 23.68
CA GLN A 187 -8.86 1.12 24.16
C GLN A 187 -8.34 -0.10 24.93
N ARG A 188 -7.31 -0.78 24.42
CA ARG A 188 -6.66 -1.91 25.12
C ARG A 188 -6.10 -1.50 26.47
N LEU A 189 -5.59 -0.27 26.58
CA LEU A 189 -5.11 0.32 27.84
C LEU A 189 -6.21 0.83 28.78
N GLY A 190 -7.49 0.79 28.38
CA GLY A 190 -8.61 1.33 29.15
C GLY A 190 -8.74 2.86 29.12
N ALA A 191 -7.95 3.55 28.28
CA ALA A 191 -7.95 5.02 28.15
C ALA A 191 -9.00 5.51 27.14
N LEU A 192 -10.28 5.20 27.41
CA LEU A 192 -11.38 5.39 26.46
C LEU A 192 -11.60 6.84 25.99
N ASN A 193 -11.34 7.82 26.85
CA ASN A 193 -11.45 9.24 26.49
C ASN A 193 -10.44 9.62 25.39
N VAL A 194 -9.20 9.16 25.52
CA VAL A 194 -8.12 9.43 24.55
C VAL A 194 -8.38 8.69 23.25
N ALA A 195 -8.90 7.46 23.31
CA ALA A 195 -9.33 6.72 22.14
C ALA A 195 -10.39 7.48 21.32
N SER A 196 -11.44 7.99 21.98
CA SER A 196 -12.52 8.74 21.33
C SER A 196 -12.03 10.00 20.59
N ILE A 197 -11.07 10.72 21.17
CA ILE A 197 -10.44 11.89 20.54
C ILE A 197 -9.77 11.50 19.22
N ASN A 198 -9.02 10.39 19.21
CA ASN A 198 -8.30 9.93 18.00
C ASN A 198 -9.25 9.46 16.89
N VAL A 199 -10.33 8.75 17.22
CA VAL A 199 -11.36 8.37 16.23
C VAL A 199 -12.05 9.59 15.65
N SER A 200 -12.31 10.60 16.48
CA SER A 200 -12.94 11.85 16.02
C SER A 200 -12.01 12.60 15.06
N ALA A 201 -10.72 12.68 15.39
CA ALA A 201 -9.71 13.26 14.51
C ALA A 201 -9.57 12.50 13.18
N ALA A 202 -9.68 11.17 13.17
CA ALA A 202 -9.62 10.37 11.95
C ALA A 202 -10.79 10.65 10.98
N LYS A 203 -11.95 11.08 11.51
CA LYS A 203 -13.16 11.40 10.71
C LYS A 203 -13.11 12.80 10.11
N THR A 204 -12.51 13.75 10.81
CA THR A 204 -12.37 15.13 10.34
C THR A 204 -11.18 15.21 9.39
N ARG A 205 -11.40 15.46 8.08
CA ARG A 205 -10.32 15.73 7.10
C ARG A 205 -9.40 16.89 7.54
N GLU A 206 -9.86 17.71 8.47
CA GLU A 206 -9.08 18.74 9.14
C GLU A 206 -8.48 18.18 10.43
N ALA A 207 -7.35 17.47 10.33
CA ALA A 207 -6.52 17.21 11.50
C ALA A 207 -5.83 18.51 11.95
N ARG A 208 -6.59 19.51 12.43
CA ARG A 208 -6.01 20.61 13.21
C ARG A 208 -5.64 20.03 14.57
N TRP A 209 -4.40 19.58 14.72
CA TRP A 209 -3.86 19.05 15.97
C TRP A 209 -3.17 20.18 16.76
N PRO A 210 -3.74 20.68 17.87
CA PRO A 210 -3.15 21.81 18.59
C PRO A 210 -2.09 21.43 19.64
N TRP A 211 -1.85 20.14 19.94
CA TRP A 211 -1.29 19.75 21.25
C TRP A 211 -0.02 18.87 21.26
N PHE A 212 0.54 18.42 20.13
CA PHE A 212 1.63 17.41 20.16
C PHE A 212 2.94 17.78 19.45
N PHE A 213 3.05 18.97 18.87
CA PHE A 213 4.30 19.44 18.22
C PHE A 213 4.75 20.81 18.73
N LYS A 214 4.64 21.05 20.04
CA LYS A 214 5.33 22.15 20.71
C LYS A 214 6.46 21.60 21.57
#